data_AF-A0A4W5LW14-F1
#
_entry.id   AF-A0A4W5LW14-F1
#
_cell.length_a   1.000
_cell.length_b   1.000
_cell.length_c   1.000
_cell.angle_alpha   90.00
_cell.angle_beta   90.00
_cell.angle_gamma   90.00
#
_symmetry.space_group_name_H-M   'P 1'
#
loop_
_entity.id
_entity.type
_entity.pdbx_description
1 polymer ?
#
loop_
_entity_poly.entity_id
_entity_poly.type
_entity_poly.pdbx_seq_one_letter_code
_entity_poly.pdbx_strand_id
1 'polypeptide(L)'
;MEVGMSSINKVSVFIGCYGIIGDVNACAVFLRLVADVLNDIAIFMEILAPNFPMCFTLIVCSAGIFKSIVGVAGGATRAALTVHQARRDNMADISAKDGSQETLVNLVGLLVSLILIPLVTDNPLLTFVLFFLFTILHLFANYKAVRSVVMETLNEARLAIVLHQYLRDGRVLGPLEANHKEPVFLGMADIQ
;
A
#
# COMPACT_ATOMS: atom_id res chain seq x y z
N MET A 1 -20.67 5.48 18.73
CA MET A 1 -20.08 6.82 18.45
C MET A 1 -18.67 6.71 17.86
N GLU A 2 -17.84 5.75 18.30
CA GLU A 2 -16.51 5.46 17.69
C GLU A 2 -16.52 5.01 16.22
N VAL A 3 -17.55 4.27 15.79
CA VAL A 3 -17.68 3.81 14.39
C VAL A 3 -17.86 4.98 13.41
N GLY A 4 -18.47 6.08 13.85
CA GLY A 4 -18.67 7.28 13.02
C GLY A 4 -17.39 8.11 12.84
N MET A 5 -16.53 8.16 13.87
CA MET A 5 -15.31 8.98 13.85
C MET A 5 -14.18 8.34 13.02
N SER A 6 -14.12 6.99 12.98
CA SER A 6 -13.20 6.25 12.11
C SER A 6 -13.54 6.45 10.62
N SER A 7 -14.83 6.49 10.28
CA SER A 7 -15.29 6.78 8.90
C SER A 7 -15.00 8.21 8.48
N ILE A 8 -15.13 9.20 9.38
CA ILE A 8 -14.87 10.62 9.06
C ILE A 8 -13.38 10.87 8.74
N ASN A 9 -12.45 10.30 9.51
CA ASN A 9 -11.00 10.46 9.24
C ASN A 9 -10.55 9.76 7.96
N LYS A 10 -11.13 8.58 7.65
CA LYS A 10 -10.85 7.87 6.38
C LYS A 10 -11.37 8.64 5.17
N VAL A 11 -12.52 9.30 5.29
CA VAL A 11 -13.12 10.12 4.23
C VAL A 11 -12.37 11.44 4.01
N SER A 12 -11.88 12.11 5.06
CA SER A 12 -11.11 13.36 4.92
C SER A 12 -9.77 13.20 4.19
N VAL A 13 -9.03 12.11 4.43
CA VAL A 13 -7.79 11.80 3.69
C VAL A 13 -8.09 11.51 2.21
N PHE A 14 -9.22 10.85 1.96
CA PHE A 14 -9.69 10.53 0.61
C PHE A 14 -10.06 11.77 -0.20
N ILE A 15 -10.81 12.70 0.40
CA ILE A 15 -11.22 13.97 -0.21
C ILE A 15 -10.00 14.87 -0.46
N GLY A 16 -9.04 14.89 0.47
CA GLY A 16 -7.79 15.65 0.32
C GLY A 16 -6.94 15.18 -0.88
N CYS A 17 -6.89 13.88 -1.16
CA CYS A 17 -6.14 13.36 -2.30
C CYS A 17 -6.87 13.52 -3.65
N TYR A 18 -8.21 13.47 -3.64
CA TYR A 18 -9.05 13.68 -4.84
C TYR A 18 -8.80 15.05 -5.47
N GLY A 19 -8.64 16.09 -4.64
CA GLY A 19 -8.42 17.46 -5.09
C GLY A 19 -7.03 17.74 -5.69
N ILE A 20 -6.07 16.83 -5.55
CA ILE A 20 -4.67 17.04 -5.98
C ILE A 20 -4.31 16.24 -7.24
N ILE A 21 -4.85 15.02 -7.41
CA ILE A 21 -4.38 14.04 -8.42
C ILE A 21 -5.41 13.75 -9.52
N GLY A 22 -6.68 14.13 -9.35
CA GLY A 22 -7.73 13.91 -10.35
C GLY A 22 -8.16 12.44 -10.55
N ASP A 23 -7.34 11.47 -10.13
CA ASP A 23 -7.65 10.02 -10.11
C ASP A 23 -7.37 9.42 -8.72
N VAL A 24 -8.45 9.07 -8.02
CA VAL A 24 -8.44 8.45 -6.69
C VAL A 24 -7.67 7.15 -6.63
N ASN A 25 -7.81 6.32 -7.65
CA ASN A 25 -7.29 4.97 -7.59
C ASN A 25 -5.77 5.00 -7.73
N ALA A 26 -5.25 5.86 -8.62
CA ALA A 26 -3.82 6.08 -8.79
C ALA A 26 -3.17 6.62 -7.50
N CYS A 27 -3.79 7.64 -6.85
CA CYS A 27 -3.33 8.12 -5.54
C CYS A 27 -3.31 6.98 -4.51
N ALA A 28 -4.41 6.21 -4.40
CA ALA A 28 -4.54 5.17 -3.39
C ALA A 28 -3.48 4.07 -3.54
N VAL A 29 -3.19 3.68 -4.76
CA VAL A 29 -2.18 2.66 -5.06
C VAL A 29 -0.75 3.13 -4.75
N PHE A 30 -0.42 4.38 -5.08
CA PHE A 30 0.87 4.98 -4.71
C PHE A 30 1.02 5.13 -3.18
N LEU A 31 -0.01 5.65 -2.51
CA LEU A 31 -0.03 5.80 -1.06
C LEU A 31 0.13 4.45 -0.35
N ARG A 32 -0.34 3.35 -0.95
CA ARG A 32 -0.13 2.01 -0.40
C ARG A 32 1.34 1.60 -0.42
N LEU A 33 2.05 1.84 -1.53
CA LEU A 33 3.48 1.55 -1.61
C LEU A 33 4.29 2.39 -0.60
N VAL A 34 3.95 3.67 -0.44
CA VAL A 34 4.57 4.56 0.56
C VAL A 34 4.26 4.07 1.98
N ALA A 35 3.03 3.64 2.25
CA ALA A 35 2.64 3.09 3.55
C ALA A 35 3.40 1.79 3.87
N ASP A 36 3.59 0.91 2.90
CA ASP A 36 4.34 -0.33 3.08
C ASP A 36 5.82 -0.05 3.45
N VAL A 37 6.47 0.92 2.79
CA VAL A 37 7.83 1.35 3.12
C VAL A 37 7.91 1.96 4.52
N LEU A 38 6.95 2.83 4.88
CA LEU A 38 6.90 3.41 6.23
C LEU A 38 6.70 2.34 7.32
N ASN A 39 5.92 1.30 7.03
CA ASN A 39 5.72 0.18 7.93
C ASN A 39 7.02 -0.61 8.16
N ASP A 40 7.76 -0.90 7.08
CA ASP A 40 9.05 -1.59 7.17
C ASP A 40 10.09 -0.78 7.96
N ILE A 41 10.11 0.55 7.80
CA ILE A 41 10.93 1.46 8.63
C ILE A 41 10.54 1.36 10.11
N ALA A 42 9.25 1.36 10.42
CA ALA A 42 8.78 1.27 11.80
C ALA A 42 9.16 -0.07 12.46
N ILE A 43 9.04 -1.18 11.73
CA ILE A 43 9.47 -2.51 12.21
C ILE A 43 10.99 -2.53 12.43
N PHE A 44 11.77 -1.94 11.52
CA PHE A 44 13.22 -1.83 11.70
C PHE A 44 13.60 -1.04 12.96
N MET A 45 12.89 0.06 13.23
CA MET A 45 13.08 0.84 14.47
C MET A 45 12.83 0.01 15.72
N GLU A 46 11.78 -0.82 15.73
CA GLU A 46 11.49 -1.71 16.86
C GLU A 46 12.54 -2.81 17.04
N ILE A 47 13.06 -3.37 15.95
CA ILE A 47 14.16 -4.34 16.01
C ILE A 47 15.43 -3.69 16.58
N LEU A 48 15.68 -2.42 16.26
CA LEU A 48 16.84 -1.68 16.78
C LEU A 48 16.66 -1.17 18.21
N ALA A 49 15.43 -0.94 18.67
CA ALA A 49 15.14 -0.30 19.95
C ALA A 49 15.87 -0.93 21.16
N PRO A 50 15.99 -2.27 21.30
CA PRO A 50 16.71 -2.89 22.41
C PRO A 50 18.21 -2.50 22.50
N ASN A 51 18.83 -2.10 21.38
CA ASN A 51 20.22 -1.64 21.36
C ASN A 51 20.41 -0.25 21.97
N PHE A 52 19.32 0.51 22.15
CA PHE A 52 19.33 1.89 22.67
C PHE A 52 18.41 2.03 23.89
N PRO A 53 18.74 1.40 25.03
CA PRO A 53 17.86 1.36 26.21
C PRO A 53 17.47 2.74 26.75
N MET A 54 18.36 3.74 26.64
CA MET A 54 18.09 5.12 27.06
C MET A 54 17.00 5.82 26.21
N CYS A 55 16.86 5.42 24.95
CA CYS A 55 15.90 6.00 24.00
C CYS A 55 14.81 5.01 23.58
N PHE A 56 14.74 3.82 24.21
CA PHE A 56 13.86 2.71 23.82
C PHE A 56 12.41 3.17 23.63
N THR A 57 11.85 3.84 24.65
CA THR A 57 10.47 4.32 24.62
C THR A 57 10.26 5.33 23.50
N LEU A 58 11.20 6.25 23.28
CA LEU A 58 11.09 7.24 22.20
C LEU A 58 11.06 6.55 20.82
N ILE A 59 11.95 5.57 20.60
CA ILE A 59 12.03 4.82 19.34
C ILE A 59 10.72 4.07 19.08
N VAL A 60 10.21 3.32 20.06
CA VAL A 60 8.97 2.53 19.91
C VAL A 60 7.75 3.46 19.76
N CYS A 61 7.71 4.59 20.46
CA CYS A 61 6.65 5.59 20.26
C CYS A 61 6.67 6.17 18.85
N SER A 62 7.84 6.54 18.32
CA SER A 62 7.98 7.01 16.94
C SER A 62 7.57 5.94 15.93
N ALA A 63 7.97 4.69 16.14
CA ALA A 63 7.52 3.56 15.31
C ALA A 63 5.99 3.39 15.35
N GLY A 64 5.37 3.55 16.52
CA GLY A 64 3.91 3.53 16.69
C GLY A 64 3.19 4.64 15.92
N ILE A 65 3.78 5.84 15.84
CA ILE A 65 3.26 6.94 15.01
C ILE A 65 3.28 6.54 13.53
N PHE A 66 4.39 6.01 13.03
CA PHE A 66 4.48 5.54 11.64
C PHE A 66 3.45 4.45 11.35
N LYS A 67 3.32 3.43 12.20
CA LYS A 67 2.31 2.37 12.04
C LYS A 67 0.88 2.91 12.07
N SER A 68 0.61 3.95 12.85
CA SER A 68 -0.71 4.60 12.87
C SER A 68 -1.02 5.29 11.55
N ILE A 69 -0.05 6.00 10.97
CA ILE A 69 -0.17 6.62 9.64
C ILE A 69 -0.43 5.53 8.57
N VAL A 70 0.35 4.45 8.61
CA VAL A 70 0.20 3.29 7.72
C VAL A 70 -1.20 2.69 7.84
N GLY A 71 -1.70 2.48 9.07
CA GLY A 71 -3.03 1.92 9.31
C GLY A 71 -4.15 2.77 8.71
N VAL A 72 -4.04 4.10 8.79
CA VAL A 72 -5.00 5.03 8.16
C VAL A 72 -4.92 4.95 6.64
N ALA A 73 -3.71 5.02 6.07
CA ALA A 73 -3.50 4.96 4.62
C ALA A 73 -3.94 3.61 4.00
N GLY A 74 -3.63 2.51 4.68
CA GLY A 74 -4.04 1.16 4.29
C GLY A 74 -5.56 0.98 4.36
N GLY A 75 -6.20 1.46 5.43
CA GLY A 75 -7.65 1.41 5.58
C GLY A 75 -8.39 2.24 4.51
N ALA A 76 -7.89 3.43 4.19
CA ALA A 76 -8.43 4.28 3.13
C ALA A 76 -8.28 3.63 1.75
N THR A 77 -7.09 3.10 1.43
CA THR A 77 -6.84 2.43 0.15
C THR A 77 -7.66 1.16 -0.01
N ARG A 78 -7.80 0.35 1.04
CA ARG A 78 -8.62 -0.86 0.99
C ARG A 78 -10.08 -0.51 0.68
N ALA A 79 -10.63 0.52 1.33
CA ALA A 79 -11.98 1.00 1.05
C ALA A 79 -12.13 1.46 -0.42
N ALA A 80 -11.16 2.20 -0.96
CA ALA A 80 -11.12 2.57 -2.38
C ALA A 80 -11.24 1.36 -3.31
N LEU A 81 -10.40 0.36 -3.05
CA LEU A 81 -10.29 -0.84 -3.88
C LEU A 81 -11.57 -1.68 -3.81
N THR A 82 -12.17 -1.82 -2.62
CA THR A 82 -13.46 -2.54 -2.47
C THR A 82 -14.57 -1.85 -3.26
N VAL A 83 -14.63 -0.51 -3.25
CA VAL A 83 -15.59 0.26 -4.08
C VAL A 83 -15.30 0.06 -5.57
N HIS A 84 -14.03 0.12 -5.98
CA HIS A 84 -13.64 -0.11 -7.38
C HIS A 84 -13.95 -1.53 -7.87
N GLN A 85 -13.85 -2.54 -6.99
CA GLN A 85 -14.13 -3.94 -7.32
C GLN A 85 -15.63 -4.26 -7.30
N ALA A 86 -16.46 -3.45 -6.64
CA ALA A 86 -17.91 -3.63 -6.62
C ALA A 86 -18.51 -3.24 -7.98
N ARG A 87 -19.08 -4.21 -8.70
CA ARG A 87 -19.68 -4.01 -10.04
C ARG A 87 -21.20 -4.10 -10.06
N ARG A 88 -21.84 -4.69 -9.03
CA ARG A 88 -23.30 -4.95 -8.99
C ARG A 88 -23.85 -4.95 -7.56
N ASP A 89 -23.64 -3.88 -6.80
CA ASP A 89 -24.02 -3.77 -5.37
C ASP A 89 -23.50 -4.93 -4.49
N ASN A 90 -22.46 -5.63 -4.95
CA ASN A 90 -21.86 -6.80 -4.31
C ASN A 90 -20.72 -6.42 -3.35
N MET A 91 -20.72 -5.17 -2.87
CA MET A 91 -19.68 -4.66 -1.97
C MET A 91 -19.60 -5.48 -0.67
N ALA A 92 -20.75 -5.91 -0.14
CA ALA A 92 -20.82 -6.73 1.07
C ALA A 92 -20.19 -8.13 0.87
N ASP A 93 -20.43 -8.76 -0.28
CA ASP A 93 -19.87 -10.08 -0.62
C ASP A 93 -18.35 -10.01 -0.80
N ILE A 94 -17.86 -8.97 -1.51
CA ILE A 94 -16.43 -8.71 -1.68
C ILE A 94 -15.77 -8.48 -0.31
N SER A 95 -16.38 -7.64 0.54
CA SER A 95 -15.85 -7.33 1.86
C SER A 95 -15.82 -8.57 2.77
N ALA A 96 -16.85 -9.42 2.72
CA ALA A 96 -16.90 -10.66 3.49
C ALA A 96 -15.82 -11.66 3.03
N LYS A 97 -15.60 -11.76 1.72
CA LYS A 97 -14.56 -12.62 1.15
C LYS A 97 -13.14 -12.12 1.49
N ASP A 98 -12.92 -10.81 1.45
CA ASP A 98 -11.64 -10.20 1.82
C ASP A 98 -11.36 -10.38 3.32
N GLY A 99 -12.35 -10.11 4.18
CA GLY A 99 -12.22 -10.31 5.64
C GLY A 99 -11.96 -11.76 6.05
N SER A 100 -12.54 -12.73 5.33
CA SER A 100 -12.27 -14.15 5.56
C SER A 100 -10.84 -14.53 5.14
N GLN A 101 -10.35 -13.98 4.03
CA GLN A 101 -8.96 -14.18 3.58
C GLN A 101 -7.96 -13.55 4.56
N GLU A 102 -8.20 -12.32 5.01
CA GLU A 102 -7.36 -11.64 6.01
C GLU A 102 -7.27 -12.47 7.30
N THR A 103 -8.39 -13.02 7.77
CA THR A 103 -8.43 -13.88 8.96
C THR A 103 -7.59 -15.14 8.77
N LEU A 104 -7.74 -15.83 7.64
CA LEU A 104 -6.98 -17.04 7.34
C LEU A 104 -5.48 -16.76 7.23
N VAL A 105 -5.10 -15.68 6.54
CA VAL A 105 -3.70 -15.26 6.40
C VAL A 105 -3.11 -14.89 7.76
N ASN A 106 -3.86 -14.18 8.62
CA ASN A 106 -3.42 -13.86 9.97
C ASN A 106 -3.22 -15.12 10.83
N LEU A 107 -4.11 -16.11 10.72
CA LEU A 107 -3.96 -17.39 11.42
C LEU A 107 -2.68 -18.12 10.99
N VAL A 108 -2.43 -18.21 9.68
CA VAL A 108 -1.18 -18.80 9.17
C VAL A 108 0.03 -18.01 9.63
N GLY A 109 -0.03 -16.68 9.60
CA GLY A 109 1.04 -15.80 10.07
C GLY A 109 1.36 -15.99 11.55
N LEU A 110 0.34 -16.18 12.39
CA LEU A 110 0.53 -16.50 13.81
C LEU A 110 1.20 -17.86 14.01
N LEU A 111 0.80 -18.89 13.26
CA LEU A 111 1.41 -20.22 13.34
C LEU A 111 2.88 -20.18 12.91
N VAL A 112 3.20 -19.48 11.81
CA VAL A 112 4.57 -19.29 11.36
C VAL A 112 5.38 -18.51 12.40
N SER A 113 4.82 -17.44 12.96
CA SER A 113 5.50 -16.63 13.99
C SER A 113 5.77 -17.43 15.27
N LEU A 114 4.86 -18.32 15.68
CA LEU A 114 5.04 -19.18 16.84
C LEU A 114 6.25 -20.12 16.69
N ILE A 115 6.50 -20.60 15.47
CA ILE A 115 7.67 -21.42 15.13
C ILE A 115 8.92 -20.56 14.99
N LEU A 116 8.81 -19.37 14.40
CA LEU A 116 9.94 -18.53 14.04
C LEU A 116 10.54 -17.79 15.25
N ILE A 117 9.72 -17.26 16.16
CA ILE A 117 10.17 -16.45 17.30
C ILE A 117 11.24 -17.19 18.13
N PRO A 118 11.04 -18.44 18.59
CA PRO A 118 12.05 -19.15 19.38
C PRO A 118 13.37 -19.38 18.64
N LEU A 119 13.35 -19.45 17.30
CA LEU A 119 14.55 -19.64 16.49
C LEU A 119 15.39 -18.36 16.38
N VAL A 120 14.75 -17.20 16.46
CA VAL A 120 15.39 -15.88 16.24
C VAL A 120 15.72 -15.13 17.54
N THR A 121 15.08 -15.44 18.67
CA THR A 121 15.21 -14.69 19.94
C THR A 121 16.66 -14.46 20.38
N ASP A 122 17.53 -15.47 20.29
CA ASP A 122 18.93 -15.38 20.71
C ASP A 122 19.92 -15.28 19.53
N ASN A 123 19.43 -15.02 18.32
CA ASN A 123 20.25 -15.00 17.12
C ASN A 123 20.01 -13.71 16.31
N PRO A 124 20.66 -12.58 16.68
CA PRO A 124 20.43 -11.29 16.04
C PRO A 124 20.79 -11.29 14.56
N LEU A 125 21.82 -12.07 14.16
CA LEU A 125 22.18 -12.23 12.75
C LEU A 125 21.03 -12.86 11.96
N LEU A 126 20.43 -13.94 12.47
CA LEU A 126 19.28 -14.58 11.85
C LEU A 126 18.08 -13.62 11.78
N THR A 127 17.83 -12.85 12.83
CA THR A 127 16.78 -11.82 12.86
C THR A 127 16.97 -10.79 11.75
N PHE A 128 18.17 -10.22 11.59
CA PHE A 128 18.44 -9.24 10.53
C PHE A 128 18.36 -9.87 9.13
N VAL A 129 18.91 -11.07 8.94
CA VAL A 129 18.83 -11.77 7.65
C VAL A 129 17.38 -12.02 7.24
N LEU A 130 16.57 -12.55 8.15
CA LEU A 130 15.15 -12.81 7.89
C LEU A 130 14.36 -11.51 7.71
N PHE A 131 14.64 -10.48 8.49
CA PHE A 131 14.03 -9.16 8.33
C PHE A 131 14.27 -8.61 6.92
N PHE A 132 15.54 -8.47 6.49
CA PHE A 132 15.84 -7.94 5.16
C PHE A 132 15.29 -8.83 4.04
N LEU A 133 15.35 -10.16 4.18
CA LEU A 133 14.77 -11.09 3.21
C LEU A 133 13.26 -10.86 3.08
N PHE A 134 12.52 -10.82 4.19
CA PHE A 134 11.08 -10.62 4.18
C PHE A 134 10.70 -9.21 3.72
N THR A 135 11.43 -8.17 4.11
CA THR A 135 11.20 -6.79 3.62
C THR A 135 11.39 -6.69 2.10
N ILE A 136 12.46 -7.28 1.55
CA ILE A 136 12.67 -7.28 0.09
C ILE A 136 11.53 -8.03 -0.62
N LEU A 137 11.17 -9.22 -0.14
CA LEU A 137 10.06 -9.99 -0.69
C LEU A 137 8.72 -9.25 -0.59
N HIS A 138 8.46 -8.61 0.56
CA HIS A 138 7.28 -7.81 0.83
C HIS A 138 7.17 -6.62 -0.13
N LEU A 139 8.21 -5.79 -0.23
CA LEU A 139 8.23 -4.64 -1.13
C LEU A 139 8.16 -5.05 -2.59
N PHE A 140 8.84 -6.14 -2.98
CA PHE A 140 8.76 -6.65 -4.34
C PHE A 140 7.37 -7.17 -4.69
N ALA A 141 6.74 -7.93 -3.79
CA ALA A 141 5.38 -8.44 -3.97
C ALA A 141 4.37 -7.29 -4.06
N ASN A 142 4.46 -6.30 -3.17
CA ASN A 142 3.59 -5.12 -3.21
C ASN A 142 3.82 -4.29 -4.48
N TYR A 143 5.06 -4.08 -4.90
CA TYR A 143 5.37 -3.43 -6.17
C TYR A 143 4.75 -4.17 -7.36
N LYS A 144 4.88 -5.51 -7.41
CA LYS A 144 4.25 -6.33 -8.45
C LYS A 144 2.72 -6.27 -8.39
N ALA A 145 2.13 -6.30 -7.20
CA ALA A 145 0.69 -6.18 -6.99
C ALA A 145 0.17 -4.83 -7.50
N VAL A 146 0.83 -3.73 -7.10
CA VAL A 146 0.56 -2.37 -7.58
C VAL A 146 0.62 -2.32 -9.12
N ARG A 147 1.67 -2.88 -9.73
CA ARG A 147 1.79 -2.93 -11.20
C ARG A 147 0.78 -3.81 -11.91
N SER A 148 0.20 -4.80 -11.22
CA SER A 148 -0.81 -5.69 -11.79
C SER A 148 -2.21 -5.06 -11.79
N VAL A 149 -2.44 -4.04 -10.96
CA VAL A 149 -3.71 -3.30 -10.94
C VAL A 149 -3.77 -2.41 -12.19
N VAL A 150 -4.47 -2.89 -13.21
CA VAL A 150 -4.85 -2.10 -14.37
C VAL A 150 -6.02 -1.22 -13.95
N MET A 151 -5.78 0.07 -13.70
CA MET A 151 -6.87 1.01 -13.47
C MET A 151 -7.76 1.08 -14.72
N GLU A 152 -9.07 0.99 -14.54
CA GLU A 152 -10.04 1.21 -15.63
C GLU A 152 -10.25 2.69 -15.93
N THR A 153 -9.77 3.57 -15.03
CA THR A 153 -9.69 5.01 -15.24
C THR A 153 -8.38 5.38 -15.97
N LEU A 154 -8.46 6.33 -16.91
CA LEU A 154 -7.29 6.94 -17.53
C LEU A 154 -6.67 7.89 -16.50
N ASN A 155 -5.56 7.49 -15.87
CA ASN A 155 -4.76 8.40 -15.07
C ASN A 155 -4.26 9.56 -15.97
N GLU A 156 -3.91 10.72 -15.40
CA GLU A 156 -3.49 11.91 -16.16
C GLU A 156 -2.27 11.66 -17.09
N ALA A 157 -1.28 10.90 -16.63
CA ALA A 157 -0.13 10.44 -17.42
C ALA A 157 -0.53 9.44 -18.52
N ARG A 158 -1.46 8.53 -18.26
CA ARG A 158 -1.97 7.55 -19.23
C ARG A 158 -2.83 8.23 -20.29
N LEU A 159 -3.65 9.20 -19.88
CA LEU A 159 -4.38 10.11 -20.77
C LEU A 159 -3.40 10.94 -21.61
N ALA A 160 -2.35 11.49 -21.01
CA ALA A 160 -1.32 12.25 -21.74
C ALA A 160 -0.58 11.37 -22.76
N ILE A 161 -0.23 10.13 -22.42
CA ILE A 161 0.40 9.17 -23.33
C ILE A 161 -0.56 8.79 -24.47
N VAL A 162 -1.83 8.50 -24.15
CA VAL A 162 -2.87 8.17 -25.15
C VAL A 162 -3.14 9.36 -26.06
N LEU A 163 -3.26 10.57 -25.51
CA LEU A 163 -3.53 11.80 -26.24
C LEU A 163 -2.34 12.19 -27.12
N HIS A 164 -1.11 12.11 -26.61
CA HIS A 164 0.10 12.39 -27.37
C HIS A 164 0.26 11.39 -28.54
N GLN A 165 0.03 10.10 -28.31
CA GLN A 165 0.07 9.10 -29.38
C GLN A 165 -1.06 9.29 -30.40
N TYR A 166 -2.26 9.66 -29.95
CA TYR A 166 -3.40 9.95 -30.82
C TYR A 166 -3.14 11.19 -31.68
N LEU A 167 -2.60 12.26 -31.10
CA LEU A 167 -2.22 13.47 -31.82
C LEU A 167 -1.07 13.24 -32.80
N ARG A 168 -0.16 12.30 -32.52
CA ARG A 168 0.97 11.99 -33.40
C ARG A 168 0.61 11.07 -34.56
N ASP A 169 -0.07 9.96 -34.26
CA ASP A 169 -0.22 8.84 -35.20
C ASP A 169 -1.70 8.48 -35.49
N GLY A 170 -2.67 9.22 -34.93
CA GLY A 170 -4.11 8.96 -35.08
C GLY A 170 -4.60 7.66 -34.43
N ARG A 171 -3.72 6.97 -33.68
CA ARG A 171 -3.97 5.67 -33.07
C ARG A 171 -4.33 5.82 -31.59
N VAL A 172 -5.42 5.19 -31.17
CA VAL A 172 -5.81 5.07 -29.77
C VAL A 172 -5.14 3.82 -29.18
N LEU A 173 -4.31 3.99 -28.15
CA LEU A 173 -3.67 2.87 -27.44
C LEU A 173 -4.70 2.07 -26.64
N GLY A 174 -4.57 0.75 -26.65
CA GLY A 174 -5.38 -0.11 -25.79
C GLY A 174 -5.01 0.07 -24.30
N PRO A 175 -5.92 -0.25 -23.36
CA PRO A 175 -5.63 -0.14 -21.93
C PRO A 175 -4.33 -0.87 -21.53
N LEU A 176 -4.11 -2.08 -22.05
CA LEU A 176 -2.92 -2.88 -21.70
C LEU A 176 -1.60 -2.23 -22.14
N GLU A 177 -1.57 -1.62 -23.33
CA GLU A 177 -0.38 -0.94 -23.87
C GLU A 177 -0.08 0.37 -23.12
N ALA A 178 -1.11 1.11 -22.73
CA ALA A 178 -0.94 2.35 -22.00
C ALA A 178 -0.44 2.10 -20.55
N ASN A 179 -0.90 1.02 -19.90
CA ASN A 179 -0.44 0.64 -18.56
C ASN A 179 1.05 0.22 -18.55
N HIS A 180 1.54 -0.38 -19.64
CA HIS A 180 2.94 -0.82 -19.70
C HIS A 180 3.94 0.35 -19.83
N LYS A 181 3.46 1.53 -20.24
CA LYS A 181 4.25 2.76 -20.41
C LYS A 181 4.14 3.73 -19.23
N GLU A 182 3.30 3.43 -18.24
CA GLU A 182 3.02 4.32 -17.13
C GLU A 182 4.13 4.26 -16.06
N PRO A 183 4.69 5.40 -15.63
CA PRO A 183 5.65 5.44 -14.54
C PRO A 183 4.96 5.14 -13.20
N VAL A 184 5.60 4.31 -12.38
CA VAL A 184 5.06 3.87 -11.07
C VAL A 184 5.20 4.93 -9.98
N PHE A 185 6.15 5.86 -10.15
CA PHE A 185 6.35 6.99 -9.23
C PHE A 185 5.70 8.25 -9.83
N LEU A 186 4.88 8.93 -9.01
CA LEU A 186 4.25 10.18 -9.39
C LEU A 186 5.34 11.26 -9.50
N GLY A 187 5.72 11.63 -10.73
CA GLY A 187 6.66 12.72 -10.99
C GLY A 187 7.71 12.40 -12.04
N MET A 188 7.32 12.53 -13.30
CA MET A 188 8.08 13.17 -14.40
C MET A 188 7.24 13.00 -15.67
N ALA A 189 6.08 13.68 -15.69
CA ALA A 189 5.63 14.25 -16.95
C ALA A 189 6.43 15.54 -17.12
N ASP A 190 7.72 15.39 -17.45
CA ASP A 190 8.46 16.51 -18.01
C ASP A 190 7.76 16.83 -19.33
N ILE A 191 7.16 18.01 -19.34
CA ILE A 191 6.72 18.71 -20.53
C ILE A 191 8.01 18.96 -21.34
N GLN A 192 8.24 18.16 -22.37
CA GLN A 192 9.14 18.53 -23.45
C GLN A 192 8.60 18.07 -24.80
#